data_AF-A0A7C3ECU5-F1
#
_entry.id   AF-A0A7C3ECU5-F1
#
_cell.length_a   1.000
_cell.length_b   1.000
_cell.length_c   1.000
_cell.angle_alpha   90.00
_cell.angle_beta   90.00
_cell.angle_gamma   90.00
#
_symmetry.space_group_name_H-M   'P 1'
#
loop_
_entity.id
_entity.type
_entity.pdbx_description
1 polymer ?
#
loop_
_entity_poly.entity_id
_entity_poly.type
_entity_poly.pdbx_seq_one_letter_code
_entity_poly.pdbx_strand_id
1 'polypeptide(L)'
;MLNKKIFIIVCAILLSFLLALIIFGQRELSHMYKIKEELKTLEKQNAQLKSENLSLKIQIDKLKSDYKYLEDMARDELGLAKEDELIYELKKKHK
;
A
#
# COMPACT_ATOMS: atom_id res chain seq x y z
N MET A 1 63.23 27.12 4.01
CA MET A 1 62.48 26.25 3.07
C MET A 1 61.52 25.27 3.77
N LEU A 2 61.83 24.82 4.99
CA LEU A 2 61.00 23.85 5.74
C LEU A 2 59.58 24.35 6.05
N ASN A 3 59.43 25.63 6.45
CA ASN A 3 58.12 26.23 6.77
C ASN A 3 57.19 26.35 5.55
N LYS A 4 57.74 26.57 4.35
CA LYS A 4 56.95 26.60 3.11
C LYS A 4 56.41 25.20 2.76
N LYS A 5 57.21 24.14 2.98
CA LYS A 5 56.76 22.75 2.79
C LYS A 5 55.69 22.35 3.79
N ILE A 6 55.84 22.75 5.06
CA ILE A 6 54.83 22.52 6.11
C ILE A 6 53.52 23.24 5.76
N PHE A 7 53.58 24.49 5.29
CA PHE A 7 52.39 25.23 4.87
C PHE A 7 51.65 24.54 3.72
N ILE A 8 52.38 24.06 2.71
CA ILE A 8 51.80 23.32 1.57
C ILE A 8 51.13 22.02 2.03
N ILE A 9 51.73 21.28 2.95
CA ILE A 9 51.15 20.05 3.50
C ILE A 9 49.87 20.34 4.29
N VAL A 10 49.87 21.39 5.13
CA VAL A 10 48.68 21.80 5.88
C VAL A 10 47.55 22.21 4.94
N CYS A 11 47.84 22.98 3.89
CA CYS A 11 46.85 23.32 2.87
C CYS A 11 46.33 22.09 2.12
N ALA A 12 47.19 21.12 1.79
CA ALA A 12 46.78 19.89 1.12
C ALA A 12 45.88 19.01 2.02
N ILE A 13 46.16 18.96 3.32
CA ILE A 13 45.33 18.24 4.30
C ILE A 13 43.98 18.93 4.47
N LEU A 14 43.96 20.26 4.62
CA LEU A 14 42.71 21.03 4.70
C LEU A 14 41.86 20.88 3.43
N LEU A 15 42.50 20.87 2.27
CA LEU A 15 41.83 20.69 1.00
C LEU A 15 41.25 19.27 0.88
N SER A 16 42.03 18.24 1.23
CA SER A 16 41.55 16.85 1.28
C SER A 16 40.39 16.67 2.26
N PHE A 17 40.44 17.34 3.41
CA PHE A 17 39.40 17.32 4.42
C PHE A 17 38.09 17.95 3.92
N LEU A 18 38.15 19.11 3.25
CA LEU A 18 36.99 19.73 2.62
C LEU A 18 36.40 18.85 1.50
N LEU A 19 37.27 18.25 0.68
CA LEU A 19 36.84 17.34 -0.39
C LEU A 19 36.14 16.10 0.18
N ALA A 20 36.62 15.56 1.30
CA ALA A 20 35.97 14.47 2.00
C ALA A 20 34.58 14.88 2.55
N LEU A 21 34.44 16.06 3.16
CA LEU A 21 33.15 16.55 3.65
C LEU A 21 32.13 16.71 2.52
N ILE A 22 32.56 17.12 1.34
CA ILE A 22 31.70 17.24 0.15
C ILE A 22 31.27 15.86 -0.35
N ILE A 23 32.17 14.87 -0.35
CA ILE A 23 31.85 13.48 -0.77
C ILE A 23 30.90 12.80 0.23
N PHE A 24 31.10 13.04 1.54
CA PHE A 24 30.27 12.47 2.59
C PHE A 24 28.92 13.20 2.77
N GLY A 25 28.85 14.50 2.53
CA GLY A 25 27.60 15.28 2.58
C GLY A 25 26.58 14.93 1.48
N GLN A 26 26.97 14.14 0.47
CA GLN A 26 26.09 13.72 -0.63
C GLN A 26 25.54 12.29 -0.48
N ARG A 27 25.90 11.54 0.57
CA ARG A 27 25.39 10.16 0.76
C ARG A 27 23.94 10.07 1.26
N GLU A 28 23.24 11.19 1.42
CA GLU A 28 21.82 11.23 1.82
C GLU A 28 20.82 11.04 0.66
N LEU A 29 21.28 11.08 -0.60
CA LEU A 29 20.38 11.04 -1.77
C LEU A 29 19.72 9.68 -2.01
N SER A 30 20.45 8.58 -1.77
CA SER A 30 19.91 7.23 -1.97
C SER A 30 18.77 6.92 -1.01
N HIS A 31 18.88 7.40 0.23
CA HIS A 31 17.85 7.23 1.26
C HIS A 31 16.60 8.04 0.93
N MET A 32 16.78 9.28 0.47
CA MET A 32 15.66 10.13 0.09
C MET A 32 14.87 9.57 -1.11
N TYR A 33 15.55 8.88 -2.03
CA TYR A 33 14.89 8.22 -3.16
C TYR A 33 14.03 7.02 -2.70
N LYS A 34 14.58 6.16 -1.84
CA LYS A 34 13.83 5.02 -1.30
C LYS A 34 12.58 5.45 -0.54
N ILE A 35 12.70 6.47 0.31
CA ILE A 35 11.56 7.02 1.05
C ILE A 35 10.48 7.54 0.10
N LYS A 36 10.86 8.23 -0.98
CA LYS A 36 9.89 8.73 -1.97
C LYS A 36 9.17 7.60 -2.70
N GLU A 37 9.89 6.53 -3.03
CA GLU A 37 9.31 5.36 -3.68
C GLU A 37 8.35 4.59 -2.76
N GLU A 38 8.73 4.43 -1.49
CA GLU A 38 7.87 3.86 -0.45
C GLU A 38 6.61 4.69 -0.25
N LEU A 39 6.75 6.01 -0.15
CA LEU A 39 5.63 6.94 0.02
C LEU A 39 4.64 6.83 -1.15
N LYS A 40 5.14 6.83 -2.39
CA LYS A 40 4.31 6.65 -3.59
C LYS A 40 3.57 5.30 -3.60
N THR A 41 4.23 4.25 -3.13
CA THR A 41 3.64 2.92 -3.04
C THR A 41 2.52 2.89 -1.99
N LEU A 42 2.76 3.50 -0.82
CA LEU A 42 1.78 3.60 0.26
C LEU A 42 0.56 4.43 -0.16
N GLU A 43 0.78 5.56 -0.84
CA GLU A 43 -0.29 6.40 -1.37
C GLU A 43 -1.19 5.64 -2.34
N LYS A 44 -0.59 4.84 -3.24
CA LYS A 44 -1.34 4.00 -4.18
C LYS A 44 -2.17 2.94 -3.46
N GLN A 45 -1.59 2.24 -2.48
CA GLN A 45 -2.32 1.25 -1.68
C GLN A 45 -3.47 1.89 -0.90
N ASN A 46 -3.24 3.06 -0.31
CA ASN A 46 -4.28 3.78 0.42
C ASN A 46 -5.42 4.22 -0.50
N ALA A 47 -5.11 4.68 -1.71
CA ALA A 47 -6.13 5.02 -2.71
C ALA A 47 -6.98 3.79 -3.11
N GLN A 48 -6.34 2.63 -3.31
CA GLN A 48 -7.03 1.37 -3.60
C GLN A 48 -7.94 0.95 -2.45
N LEU A 49 -7.42 0.91 -1.22
CA LEU A 49 -8.18 0.55 -0.01
C LEU A 49 -9.34 1.50 0.25
N LYS A 50 -9.20 2.80 -0.04
CA LYS A 50 -10.30 3.77 0.05
C LYS A 50 -11.39 3.47 -0.96
N SER A 51 -11.03 3.14 -2.20
CA SER A 51 -11.99 2.77 -3.23
C SER A 51 -12.74 1.49 -2.88
N GLU A 52 -12.03 0.48 -2.38
CA GLU A 52 -12.62 -0.78 -1.92
C GLU A 52 -13.57 -0.57 -0.74
N ASN A 53 -13.15 0.20 0.27
CA ASN A 53 -14.02 0.56 1.38
C ASN A 53 -15.30 1.26 0.93
N LEU A 54 -15.20 2.16 -0.05
CA LEU A 54 -16.35 2.89 -0.57
C LEU A 54 -17.32 1.95 -1.31
N SER A 55 -16.79 1.02 -2.11
CA SER A 55 -17.58 -0.03 -2.76
C SER A 55 -18.26 -0.95 -1.74
N LEU A 56 -17.53 -1.44 -0.75
CA LEU A 56 -18.07 -2.29 0.32
C LEU A 56 -19.15 -1.57 1.11
N LYS A 57 -18.96 -0.29 1.40
CA LYS A 57 -19.97 0.52 2.09
C LYS A 57 -21.26 0.63 1.28
N ILE A 58 -21.15 0.86 -0.03
CA ILE A 58 -22.32 0.86 -0.93
C ILE A 58 -23.02 -0.50 -0.93
N GLN A 59 -22.28 -1.61 -0.93
CA GLN A 59 -22.85 -2.96 -0.84
C GLN A 59 -23.60 -3.16 0.49
N ILE A 60 -22.98 -2.78 1.62
CA ILE A 60 -23.62 -2.84 2.94
C ILE A 60 -24.90 -2.00 2.97
N ASP A 61 -24.86 -0.79 2.41
CA ASP A 61 -26.04 0.09 2.38
C ASP A 61 -27.15 -0.53 1.54
N LYS A 62 -26.85 -1.14 0.38
CA LYS A 62 -27.82 -1.87 -0.44
C LYS A 62 -28.43 -3.07 0.29
N LEU A 63 -27.58 -3.88 0.93
CA LEU A 63 -27.97 -5.02 1.76
C LEU A 63 -28.91 -4.61 2.90
N LYS A 64 -28.70 -3.43 3.49
CA LYS A 64 -29.53 -2.90 4.57
C LYS A 64 -30.82 -2.25 4.07
N SER A 65 -30.80 -1.61 2.91
CA SER A 65 -31.94 -0.85 2.40
C SER A 65 -32.98 -1.69 1.66
N ASP A 66 -32.58 -2.85 1.12
CA ASP A 66 -33.44 -3.69 0.30
C ASP A 66 -33.55 -5.10 0.87
N TYR A 67 -34.64 -5.33 1.62
CA TYR A 67 -34.95 -6.61 2.24
C TYR A 67 -35.10 -7.74 1.21
N LYS A 68 -35.49 -7.41 -0.02
CA LYS A 68 -35.67 -8.39 -1.10
C LYS A 68 -34.34 -8.85 -1.69
N TYR A 69 -33.39 -7.92 -1.84
CA TYR A 69 -32.02 -8.25 -2.24
C TYR A 69 -31.30 -9.12 -1.19
N LEU A 70 -31.53 -8.86 0.10
CA LEU A 70 -30.98 -9.67 1.18
C LEU A 70 -31.57 -11.10 1.18
N GLU A 71 -32.87 -11.23 0.95
CA GLU A 71 -33.55 -12.52 0.88
C GLU A 71 -33.07 -13.36 -0.33
N ASP A 72 -32.92 -12.73 -1.50
CA ASP A 72 -32.40 -13.39 -2.70
C ASP A 72 -30.95 -13.88 -2.51
N MET A 73 -30.06 -13.05 -1.92
CA MET A 73 -28.68 -13.45 -1.60
C MET A 73 -28.63 -14.58 -0.56
N ALA A 74 -29.46 -14.53 0.47
CA ALA A 74 -29.51 -15.57 1.50
C ALA A 74 -29.96 -16.92 0.91
N ARG A 75 -30.90 -16.91 -0.05
CA ARG A 75 -31.37 -18.10 -0.76
C ARG A 75 -30.32 -18.63 -1.75
N ASP A 76 -29.73 -17.76 -2.56
CA ASP A 76 -28.89 -18.16 -3.69
C ASP A 76 -27.44 -18.47 -3.28
N GLU A 77 -26.83 -17.67 -2.41
CA GLU A 77 -25.42 -17.85 -2.01
C GLU A 77 -25.27 -18.71 -0.76
N LEU A 78 -26.21 -18.62 0.18
CA LEU A 78 -26.12 -19.31 1.48
C LEU A 78 -27.07 -20.50 1.61
N GLY A 79 -27.98 -20.70 0.64
CA GLY A 79 -28.95 -21.81 0.67
C GLY A 79 -29.94 -21.72 1.83
N LEU A 80 -30.13 -20.54 2.41
CA LEU A 80 -30.99 -20.31 3.55
C LEU A 80 -32.46 -20.21 3.11
N ALA A 81 -33.35 -20.86 3.85
CA ALA A 81 -34.80 -20.77 3.71
C ALA A 81 -35.41 -20.44 5.07
N LYS A 82 -36.62 -19.86 5.08
CA LYS A 82 -37.33 -19.60 6.35
C LYS A 82 -37.77 -20.94 6.97
N GLU A 83 -37.99 -20.95 8.28
CA GLU A 83 -38.38 -22.17 9.02
C GLU A 83 -39.69 -22.80 8.48
N ASP A 84 -40.53 -22.02 7.82
CA ASP A 84 -41.81 -22.43 7.23
C ASP A 84 -41.74 -22.79 5.73
N GLU A 85 -40.54 -22.89 5.14
CA GLU A 85 -40.35 -23.14 3.70
C GLU A 85 -39.82 -24.54 3.39
N LEU A 86 -40.39 -25.17 2.34
CA LEU A 86 -40.00 -26.49 1.84
C LEU A 86 -39.02 -26.36 0.66
N ILE A 87 -37.77 -26.79 0.85
CA ILE A 87 -36.74 -26.78 -0.19
C ILE A 87 -36.92 -28.01 -1.10
N TYR A 88 -37.17 -27.79 -2.39
CA TYR A 88 -37.24 -28.86 -3.40
C TYR A 88 -35.90 -28.97 -4.15
N GLU A 89 -35.06 -29.94 -3.76
CA GLU A 89 -33.85 -30.28 -4.51
C GLU A 89 -34.22 -31.18 -5.71
N LEU A 90 -34.19 -30.60 -6.91
CA LEU A 90 -34.40 -31.35 -8.16
C LEU A 90 -33.14 -32.17 -8.47
N LYS A 91 -33.07 -33.42 -8.00
CA LYS A 91 -32.02 -34.35 -8.42
C LYS A 91 -32.11 -34.59 -9.92
N LYS A 92 -31.12 -34.09 -10.68
CA LYS A 92 -30.95 -34.45 -12.10
C LYS A 92 -30.73 -35.95 -12.20
N LYS A 93 -31.70 -36.63 -12.81
CA LYS A 93 -31.60 -38.03 -13.18
C LYS A 93 -30.54 -38.14 -14.28
N HIS A 94 -29.32 -38.55 -13.94
CA HIS A 94 -28.34 -38.96 -14.94
C HIS A 94 -28.92 -40.17 -15.69
N LYS A 95 -29.11 -40.02 -16.99
CA LYS A 95 -29.43 -41.09 -17.94
C LYS A 95 -28.14 -41.55 -18.59
#